data_AF-A0A6I7NWZ8-F1
#
_entry.id   AF-A0A6I7NWZ8-F1
#
_cell.length_a   1.000
_cell.length_b   1.000
_cell.length_c   1.000
_cell.angle_alpha   90.00
_cell.angle_beta   90.00
_cell.angle_gamma   90.00
#
_symmetry.space_group_name_H-M   'P 1'
#
loop_
_entity.id
_entity.type
_entity.pdbx_description
1 polymer ?
#
loop_
_entity_poly.entity_id
_entity_poly.type
_entity_poly.pdbx_seq_one_letter_code
_entity_poly.pdbx_strand_id
1 'polypeptide(L)'
;MKILKISVVLLFLAIIPLEAFGQHNPYWQRPTPAEADSLKMVLQSSENDSLKMYINRQLGLHYSEINRFIALEYLKVQLELAQSLNQKIWEAEALAGLGFVSSVIRNYPGSLNYLLNARDIASDPDAAKNMWNVSLLTDDGDPNSARLTTLAVIKSHLGILHYLVGNYEKSIEYLHDAAELNEIRQDEV
;
A
#
# COMPACT_ATOMS: atom_id res chain seq x y z
N MET A 1 -19.44 -2.56 46.37
CA MET A 1 -18.86 -1.53 45.47
C MET A 1 -17.53 -1.92 44.82
N LYS A 2 -16.56 -2.56 45.51
CA LYS A 2 -15.28 -2.97 44.89
C LYS A 2 -15.41 -4.07 43.82
N ILE A 3 -16.28 -5.05 44.03
CA ILE A 3 -16.49 -6.18 43.10
C ILE A 3 -17.09 -5.70 41.76
N LEU A 4 -18.05 -4.77 41.81
CA LEU A 4 -18.68 -4.19 40.62
C LEU A 4 -17.67 -3.42 39.74
N LYS A 5 -16.68 -2.74 40.34
CA LYS A 5 -15.61 -2.07 39.60
C LYS A 5 -14.65 -3.04 38.91
N ILE A 6 -14.35 -4.17 39.54
CA ILE A 6 -13.46 -5.21 38.97
C ILE A 6 -14.15 -5.89 37.77
N SER A 7 -15.45 -6.17 37.86
CA SER A 7 -16.22 -6.76 36.76
C SER A 7 -16.30 -5.82 35.54
N VAL A 8 -16.43 -4.51 35.73
CA VAL A 8 -16.43 -3.54 34.63
C VAL A 8 -15.05 -3.47 33.96
N VAL A 9 -13.96 -3.45 34.73
CA VAL A 9 -12.58 -3.44 34.18
C VAL A 9 -12.26 -4.72 33.41
N LEU A 10 -12.70 -5.87 33.90
CA LEU A 10 -12.54 -7.16 33.20
C LEU A 10 -13.38 -7.23 31.92
N LEU A 11 -14.56 -6.60 31.88
CA LEU A 11 -15.37 -6.49 30.67
C LEU A 11 -14.67 -5.63 29.61
N PHE A 12 -14.11 -4.48 30.01
CA PHE A 12 -13.31 -3.64 29.10
C PHE A 12 -12.06 -4.37 28.57
N LEU A 13 -11.33 -5.11 29.41
CA LEU A 13 -10.18 -5.91 28.97
C LEU A 13 -10.53 -7.05 28.00
N ALA A 14 -11.76 -7.58 28.07
CA ALA A 14 -12.25 -8.60 27.16
C ALA A 14 -12.73 -8.03 25.81
N ILE A 15 -13.11 -6.75 25.75
CA ILE A 15 -13.62 -6.08 24.53
C ILE A 15 -12.47 -5.44 23.72
N ILE A 16 -11.36 -5.03 24.35
CA ILE A 16 -10.19 -4.47 23.65
C ILE A 16 -9.66 -5.36 22.51
N PRO A 17 -9.56 -6.70 22.62
CA PRO A 17 -9.13 -7.54 21.50
C PRO A 17 -10.18 -7.70 20.39
N LEU A 18 -11.46 -7.34 20.62
CA LEU A 18 -12.51 -7.39 19.59
C LEU A 18 -12.48 -6.19 18.63
N GLU A 19 -11.91 -5.05 19.05
CA GLU A 19 -11.71 -3.90 18.15
C GLU A 19 -10.42 -3.99 17.31
N ALA A 20 -9.58 -5.00 17.54
CA ALA A 20 -8.37 -5.22 16.77
C ALA A 20 -8.61 -5.98 15.44
N PHE A 21 -9.84 -6.40 15.16
CA PHE A 21 -10.19 -7.11 13.91
C PHE A 21 -10.36 -6.16 12.70
N GLY A 22 -10.31 -4.85 12.89
CA GLY A 22 -10.45 -3.86 11.79
C GLY A 22 -9.24 -3.74 10.85
N GLN A 23 -8.08 -4.30 11.18
CA GLN A 23 -6.84 -4.10 10.40
C GLN A 23 -6.27 -5.40 9.80
N HIS A 24 -7.12 -6.25 9.21
CA HIS A 24 -6.65 -7.47 8.53
C HIS A 24 -6.48 -7.32 7.00
N ASN A 25 -6.53 -6.11 6.45
CA ASN A 25 -6.24 -5.95 5.03
C ASN A 25 -4.71 -6.19 4.78
N PRO A 26 -4.34 -7.22 3.99
CA PRO A 26 -2.94 -7.58 3.75
C PRO A 26 -2.15 -6.48 3.04
N TYR A 27 -2.84 -5.55 2.37
CA TYR A 27 -2.23 -4.42 1.70
C TYR A 27 -1.40 -3.53 2.66
N TRP A 28 -1.92 -3.32 3.87
CA TRP A 28 -1.35 -2.38 4.86
C TRP A 28 -0.25 -2.99 5.72
N GLN A 29 -0.06 -4.31 5.64
CA GLN A 29 0.92 -5.01 6.46
C GLN A 29 2.34 -4.73 5.95
N ARG A 30 3.22 -4.32 6.87
CA ARG A 30 4.65 -4.11 6.60
C ARG A 30 5.48 -5.16 7.32
N PRO A 31 6.55 -5.68 6.68
CA PRO A 31 7.44 -6.62 7.34
C PRO A 31 8.15 -5.98 8.54
N THR A 32 8.25 -6.74 9.63
CA THR A 32 9.19 -6.49 10.71
C THR A 32 10.64 -6.63 10.21
N PRO A 33 11.65 -6.13 10.94
CA PRO A 33 13.05 -6.31 10.55
C PRO A 33 13.46 -7.77 10.35
N ALA A 34 13.00 -8.69 11.21
CA ALA A 34 13.32 -10.11 11.09
C ALA A 34 12.67 -10.75 9.85
N GLU A 35 11.43 -10.35 9.51
CA GLU A 35 10.77 -10.78 8.29
C GLU A 35 11.45 -10.19 7.05
N ALA A 36 11.87 -8.93 7.09
CA ALA A 36 12.63 -8.29 6.00
C ALA A 36 13.96 -9.02 5.73
N ASP A 37 14.68 -9.44 6.76
CA ASP A 37 15.90 -10.23 6.58
C ASP A 37 15.63 -11.62 5.99
N SER A 38 14.55 -12.27 6.45
CA SER A 38 14.09 -13.53 5.87
C SER A 38 13.71 -13.38 4.40
N LEU A 39 13.00 -12.29 4.05
CA LEU A 39 12.60 -11.96 2.69
C LEU A 39 13.81 -11.76 1.77
N LYS A 40 14.90 -11.11 2.25
CA LYS A 40 16.13 -10.97 1.46
C LYS A 40 16.77 -12.33 1.14
N MET A 41 16.78 -13.26 2.09
CA MET A 41 17.31 -14.62 1.85
C MET A 41 16.50 -15.36 0.80
N VAL A 42 15.17 -15.26 0.85
CA VAL A 42 14.28 -15.84 -0.15
C VAL A 42 14.48 -15.18 -1.51
N LEU A 43 14.63 -13.85 -1.55
CA LEU A 43 14.88 -13.11 -2.79
C LEU A 43 16.14 -13.59 -3.51
N GLN A 44 17.22 -13.85 -2.76
CA GLN A 44 18.50 -14.31 -3.32
C GLN A 44 18.45 -15.73 -3.89
N SER A 45 17.53 -16.57 -3.42
CA SER A 45 17.44 -17.99 -3.78
C SER A 45 16.25 -18.32 -4.68
N SER A 46 15.35 -17.38 -4.91
CA SER A 46 14.15 -17.58 -5.72
C SER A 46 14.44 -17.38 -7.21
N GLU A 47 13.89 -18.26 -8.05
CA GLU A 47 13.82 -18.08 -9.51
C GLU A 47 12.44 -17.63 -9.99
N ASN A 48 11.46 -17.51 -9.08
CA ASN A 48 10.09 -17.14 -9.43
C ASN A 48 9.94 -15.62 -9.47
N ASP A 49 9.79 -15.06 -10.67
CA ASP A 49 9.72 -13.61 -10.87
C ASP A 49 8.48 -12.96 -10.22
N SER A 50 7.33 -13.65 -10.16
CA SER A 50 6.16 -13.14 -9.44
C SER A 50 6.41 -13.07 -7.93
N LEU A 51 7.12 -14.05 -7.38
CA LEU A 51 7.53 -14.03 -5.99
C LEU A 51 8.59 -12.93 -5.74
N LYS A 52 9.56 -12.74 -6.65
CA LYS A 52 10.52 -11.64 -6.58
C LYS A 52 9.81 -10.30 -6.59
N MET A 53 8.80 -10.10 -7.45
CA MET A 53 8.00 -8.88 -7.52
C MET A 53 7.37 -8.56 -6.17
N TYR A 54 6.70 -9.55 -5.56
CA TYR A 54 6.11 -9.40 -4.23
C TYR A 54 7.15 -9.10 -3.14
N ILE A 55 8.26 -9.82 -3.11
CA ILE A 55 9.30 -9.60 -2.09
C ILE A 55 9.90 -8.19 -2.23
N ASN A 56 10.14 -7.73 -3.45
CA ASN A 56 10.61 -6.37 -3.71
C ASN A 56 9.60 -5.30 -3.23
N ARG A 57 8.29 -5.51 -3.41
CA ARG A 57 7.26 -4.66 -2.78
C ARG A 57 7.45 -4.60 -1.26
N GLN A 58 7.51 -5.76 -0.61
CA GLN A 58 7.59 -5.87 0.85
C GLN A 58 8.84 -5.17 1.40
N LEU A 59 9.98 -5.37 0.76
CA LEU A 59 11.23 -4.70 1.13
C LEU A 59 11.18 -3.20 0.84
N GLY A 60 10.57 -2.78 -0.27
CA GLY A 60 10.33 -1.38 -0.59
C GLY A 60 9.52 -0.66 0.50
N LEU A 61 8.43 -1.28 0.96
CA LEU A 61 7.60 -0.76 2.05
C LEU A 61 8.33 -0.74 3.39
N HIS A 62 9.12 -1.78 3.69
CA HIS A 62 9.92 -1.81 4.92
C HIS A 62 10.93 -0.67 4.95
N TYR A 63 11.63 -0.43 3.83
CA TYR A 63 12.67 0.58 3.76
C TYR A 63 12.18 2.01 3.53
N SER A 64 10.91 2.25 3.18
CA SER A 64 10.41 3.59 2.84
C SER A 64 10.61 4.61 3.96
N GLU A 65 10.52 4.16 5.22
CA GLU A 65 10.72 4.99 6.43
C GLU A 65 12.12 4.86 7.03
N ILE A 66 12.88 3.82 6.67
CA ILE A 66 14.20 3.52 7.25
C ILE A 66 15.33 4.07 6.36
N ASN A 67 15.28 3.75 5.07
CA ASN A 67 16.26 4.19 4.07
C ASN A 67 15.58 4.33 2.71
N ARG A 68 15.21 5.56 2.38
CA ARG A 68 14.47 5.91 1.16
C ARG A 68 15.22 5.56 -0.12
N PHE A 69 16.55 5.56 -0.12
CA PHE A 69 17.32 5.19 -1.32
C PHE A 69 17.24 3.68 -1.57
N ILE A 70 17.37 2.86 -0.52
CA ILE A 70 17.17 1.40 -0.61
C ILE A 70 15.73 1.08 -1.00
N ALA A 71 14.75 1.80 -0.45
CA ALA A 71 13.35 1.62 -0.84
C ALA A 71 13.15 1.85 -2.35
N LEU A 72 13.73 2.90 -2.92
CA LEU A 72 13.66 3.17 -4.36
C LEU A 72 14.29 2.04 -5.20
N GLU A 73 15.36 1.40 -4.74
CA GLU A 73 15.97 0.27 -5.46
C GLU A 73 15.01 -0.91 -5.54
N TYR A 74 14.44 -1.34 -4.41
CA TYR A 74 13.48 -2.43 -4.38
C TYR A 74 12.21 -2.12 -5.19
N LEU A 75 11.66 -0.91 -5.05
CA LEU A 75 10.45 -0.50 -5.78
C LEU A 75 10.68 -0.40 -7.30
N LYS A 76 11.90 -0.07 -7.76
CA LYS A 76 12.24 -0.12 -9.19
C LYS A 76 12.27 -1.54 -9.73
N VAL A 77 12.87 -2.47 -8.99
CA VAL A 77 12.88 -3.89 -9.39
C VAL A 77 11.46 -4.45 -9.40
N GLN A 78 10.63 -4.09 -8.43
CA GLN A 78 9.21 -4.43 -8.46
C GLN A 78 8.53 -3.90 -9.73
N LEU A 79 8.75 -2.64 -10.09
CA LEU A 79 8.17 -2.04 -11.30
C LEU A 79 8.58 -2.79 -12.57
N GLU A 80 9.87 -3.07 -12.73
CA GLU A 80 10.42 -3.81 -13.88
C GLU A 80 9.80 -5.21 -14.01
N LEU A 81 9.67 -5.93 -12.89
CA LEU A 81 9.04 -7.25 -12.84
C LEU A 81 7.54 -7.18 -13.12
N ALA A 82 6.83 -6.21 -12.55
CA ALA A 82 5.40 -6.05 -12.80
C ALA A 82 5.10 -5.77 -14.28
N GLN A 83 5.95 -4.96 -14.92
CA GLN A 83 5.86 -4.68 -16.36
C GLN A 83 6.16 -5.92 -17.20
N SER A 84 7.23 -6.67 -16.91
CA SER A 84 7.60 -7.86 -17.68
C SER A 84 6.56 -8.99 -17.55
N LEU A 85 5.91 -9.09 -16.39
CA LEU A 85 4.87 -10.07 -16.09
C LEU A 85 3.46 -9.60 -16.52
N ASN A 86 3.33 -8.41 -17.12
CA ASN A 86 2.05 -7.78 -17.47
C ASN A 86 1.06 -7.67 -16.28
N GLN A 87 1.58 -7.40 -15.08
CA GLN A 87 0.82 -7.29 -13.84
C GLN A 87 0.46 -5.84 -13.54
N LYS A 88 -0.63 -5.33 -14.16
CA LYS A 88 -0.96 -3.90 -14.18
C LYS A 88 -1.23 -3.27 -12.81
N ILE A 89 -1.93 -3.95 -11.91
CA ILE A 89 -2.13 -3.40 -10.56
C ILE A 89 -0.83 -3.40 -9.73
N TRP A 90 0.02 -4.41 -9.90
CA TRP A 90 1.35 -4.42 -9.28
C TRP A 90 2.27 -3.34 -9.86
N GLU A 91 2.14 -3.02 -11.14
CA GLU A 91 2.83 -1.90 -11.81
C GLU A 91 2.37 -0.56 -11.21
N ALA A 92 1.05 -0.37 -11.08
CA ALA A 92 0.49 0.82 -10.46
C ALA A 92 0.93 0.98 -9.00
N GLU A 93 0.99 -0.11 -8.23
CA GLU A 93 1.42 -0.09 -6.84
C GLU A 93 2.92 0.25 -6.70
N ALA A 94 3.78 -0.31 -7.56
CA ALA A 94 5.20 0.03 -7.58
C ALA A 94 5.42 1.52 -7.92
N LEU A 95 4.70 2.04 -8.92
CA LEU A 95 4.71 3.46 -9.27
C LEU A 95 4.20 4.33 -8.12
N ALA A 96 3.17 3.89 -7.39
CA ALA A 96 2.64 4.59 -6.22
C ALA A 96 3.69 4.69 -5.10
N GLY A 97 4.39 3.60 -4.83
CA GLY A 97 5.50 3.55 -3.86
C GLY A 97 6.66 4.45 -4.27
N LEU A 98 7.10 4.38 -5.53
CA LEU A 98 8.13 5.27 -6.08
C LEU A 98 7.71 6.73 -5.99
N GLY A 99 6.43 7.01 -6.28
CA GLY A 99 5.81 8.31 -6.16
C GLY A 99 5.89 8.87 -4.75
N PHE A 100 5.44 8.11 -3.75
CA PHE A 100 5.50 8.49 -2.34
C PHE A 100 6.93 8.74 -1.86
N VAL A 101 7.84 7.78 -2.07
CA VAL A 101 9.23 7.92 -1.62
C VAL A 101 9.89 9.12 -2.30
N SER A 102 9.60 9.34 -3.60
CA SER A 102 10.06 10.53 -4.34
C SER A 102 9.53 11.84 -3.75
N SER A 103 8.27 11.89 -3.27
CA SER A 103 7.73 13.07 -2.59
C SER A 103 8.54 13.39 -1.34
N VAL A 104 8.82 12.37 -0.52
CA VAL A 104 9.50 12.54 0.77
C VAL A 104 10.97 12.93 0.60
N ILE A 105 11.64 12.49 -0.47
CA ILE A 105 12.99 12.97 -0.82
C ILE A 105 12.98 14.29 -1.62
N ARG A 106 11.82 14.94 -1.74
CA ARG A 106 11.61 16.24 -2.43
C ARG A 106 11.87 16.22 -3.94
N ASN A 107 11.82 15.05 -4.57
CA ASN A 107 11.75 14.94 -6.03
C ASN A 107 10.28 15.07 -6.48
N TYR A 108 9.71 16.27 -6.33
CA TYR A 108 8.29 16.50 -6.62
C TYR A 108 7.90 16.27 -8.10
N PRO A 109 8.69 16.70 -9.10
CA PRO A 109 8.36 16.41 -10.50
C PRO A 109 8.35 14.91 -10.82
N GLY A 110 9.36 14.17 -10.33
CA GLY A 110 9.42 12.73 -10.50
C GLY A 110 8.30 12.02 -9.77
N SER A 111 8.00 12.45 -8.54
CA SER A 111 6.87 11.97 -7.76
C SER A 111 5.53 12.14 -8.49
N LEU A 112 5.26 13.35 -9.00
CA LEU A 112 4.04 13.63 -9.76
C LEU A 112 3.93 12.72 -10.98
N ASN A 113 5.03 12.57 -11.74
CA ASN A 113 5.05 11.71 -12.90
C ASN A 113 4.70 10.25 -12.53
N TYR A 114 5.34 9.68 -11.51
CA TYR A 114 5.03 8.31 -11.08
C TYR A 114 3.57 8.16 -10.63
N LEU A 115 3.06 9.09 -9.83
CA LEU A 115 1.71 9.02 -9.29
C LEU A 115 0.63 9.19 -10.37
N LEU A 116 0.86 10.03 -11.38
CA LEU A 116 -0.08 10.17 -12.50
C LEU A 116 -0.13 8.89 -13.35
N ASN A 117 1.02 8.29 -13.67
CA ASN A 117 1.06 7.02 -14.39
C ASN A 117 0.39 5.89 -13.58
N ALA A 118 0.64 5.82 -12.26
CA ALA A 118 -0.02 4.86 -11.37
C ALA A 118 -1.55 5.03 -11.40
N ARG A 119 -2.02 6.27 -11.29
CA ARG A 119 -3.44 6.61 -11.30
C ARG A 119 -4.09 6.20 -12.62
N ASP A 120 -3.45 6.50 -13.75
CA ASP A 120 -4.00 6.21 -15.07
C ASP A 120 -4.19 4.70 -15.28
N ILE A 121 -3.25 3.87 -14.78
CA ILE A 121 -3.39 2.41 -14.78
C ILE A 121 -4.52 1.95 -13.85
N ALA A 122 -4.53 2.38 -12.58
CA ALA A 122 -5.50 1.92 -11.58
C ALA A 122 -6.93 2.43 -11.82
N SER A 123 -7.09 3.49 -12.64
CA SER A 123 -8.39 4.01 -13.06
C SER A 123 -9.07 3.14 -14.11
N ASP A 124 -8.32 2.30 -14.84
CA ASP A 124 -8.88 1.36 -15.81
C ASP A 124 -9.45 0.12 -15.09
N PRO A 125 -10.77 -0.15 -15.18
CA PRO A 125 -11.37 -1.35 -14.60
C PRO A 125 -10.76 -2.65 -15.12
N ASP A 126 -10.22 -2.65 -16.35
CA ASP A 126 -9.65 -3.83 -16.98
C ASP A 126 -8.26 -4.18 -16.45
N ALA A 127 -7.59 -3.25 -15.77
CA ALA A 127 -6.25 -3.46 -15.21
C ALA A 127 -6.20 -4.61 -14.17
N ALA A 128 -7.33 -4.95 -13.55
CA ALA A 128 -7.42 -6.01 -12.54
C ALA A 128 -7.67 -7.41 -13.11
N LYS A 129 -8.04 -7.56 -14.39
CA LYS A 129 -8.56 -8.82 -14.95
C LYS A 129 -7.63 -10.03 -14.82
N ASN A 130 -6.32 -9.81 -14.83
CA ASN A 130 -5.29 -10.87 -14.80
C ASN A 130 -4.33 -10.72 -13.61
N MET A 131 -4.83 -10.19 -12.49
CA MET A 131 -4.01 -9.96 -11.31
C MET A 131 -3.51 -11.28 -10.72
N TRP A 132 -2.20 -11.39 -10.59
CA TRP A 132 -1.55 -12.46 -9.84
C TRP A 132 -1.77 -12.25 -8.35
N ASN A 133 -2.24 -13.30 -7.68
CA ASN A 133 -2.35 -13.41 -6.22
C ASN A 133 -3.05 -12.20 -5.55
N VAL A 134 -4.31 -12.00 -5.93
CA VAL A 134 -5.19 -10.92 -5.46
C VAL A 134 -5.23 -10.81 -3.93
N SER A 135 -5.21 -11.94 -3.22
CA SER A 135 -5.22 -11.99 -1.76
C SER A 135 -4.02 -11.33 -1.08
N LEU A 136 -2.99 -10.91 -1.81
CA LEU A 136 -1.88 -10.12 -1.25
C LEU A 136 -2.18 -8.62 -1.17
N LEU A 137 -3.22 -8.15 -1.87
CA LEU A 137 -3.59 -6.73 -1.96
C LEU A 137 -5.00 -6.43 -1.43
N THR A 138 -5.79 -7.46 -1.14
CA THR A 138 -7.11 -7.34 -0.53
C THR A 138 -7.45 -8.60 0.25
N ASP A 139 -8.30 -8.49 1.24
CA ASP A 139 -8.78 -9.57 2.11
C ASP A 139 -9.98 -10.33 1.53
N ASP A 140 -10.79 -9.68 0.70
CA ASP A 140 -11.98 -10.25 0.06
C ASP A 140 -11.70 -11.12 -1.18
N GLY A 141 -10.47 -11.08 -1.69
CA GLY A 141 -10.06 -11.79 -2.91
C GLY A 141 -10.64 -11.24 -4.21
N ASP A 142 -11.28 -10.06 -4.21
CA ASP A 142 -11.81 -9.42 -5.43
C ASP A 142 -10.72 -8.56 -6.12
N PRO A 143 -10.34 -8.87 -7.37
CA PRO A 143 -9.36 -8.07 -8.11
C PRO A 143 -9.75 -6.59 -8.23
N ASN A 144 -11.05 -6.29 -8.34
CA ASN A 144 -11.52 -4.92 -8.42
C ASN A 144 -11.39 -4.19 -7.07
N SER A 145 -11.64 -4.88 -5.96
CA SER A 145 -11.34 -4.37 -4.60
C SER A 145 -9.86 -4.02 -4.45
N ALA A 146 -8.94 -4.92 -4.85
CA ALA A 146 -7.51 -4.64 -4.85
C ALA A 146 -7.11 -3.42 -5.71
N ARG A 147 -7.74 -3.27 -6.89
CA ARG A 147 -7.56 -2.09 -7.75
C ARG A 147 -8.04 -0.81 -7.06
N LEU A 148 -9.22 -0.82 -6.44
CA LEU A 148 -9.78 0.32 -5.73
C LEU A 148 -8.92 0.73 -4.53
N THR A 149 -8.43 -0.25 -3.75
CA THR A 149 -7.45 -0.02 -2.66
C THR A 149 -6.20 0.68 -3.19
N THR A 150 -5.64 0.17 -4.30
CA THR A 150 -4.46 0.74 -4.93
C THR A 150 -4.74 2.18 -5.43
N LEU A 151 -5.91 2.43 -6.03
CA LEU A 151 -6.31 3.75 -6.49
C LEU A 151 -6.50 4.75 -5.33
N ALA A 152 -7.10 4.32 -4.22
CA ALA A 152 -7.26 5.15 -3.01
C ALA A 152 -5.90 5.54 -2.41
N VAL A 153 -4.93 4.61 -2.41
CA VAL A 153 -3.55 4.88 -1.99
C VAL A 153 -2.86 5.89 -2.91
N ILE A 154 -3.00 5.73 -4.23
CA ILE A 154 -2.44 6.67 -5.21
C ILE A 154 -3.02 8.07 -5.01
N LYS A 155 -4.34 8.17 -4.79
CA LYS A 155 -5.03 9.44 -4.50
C LYS A 155 -4.51 10.06 -3.19
N SER A 156 -4.33 9.25 -2.15
CA SER A 156 -3.73 9.70 -0.89
C SER A 156 -2.30 10.24 -1.08
N HIS A 157 -1.47 9.55 -1.86
CA HIS A 157 -0.11 10.00 -2.18
C HIS A 157 -0.10 11.29 -3.03
N LEU A 158 -1.03 11.44 -3.98
CA LEU A 158 -1.22 12.72 -4.70
C LEU A 158 -1.62 13.83 -3.74
N GLY A 159 -2.52 13.54 -2.80
CA GLY A 159 -2.92 14.46 -1.73
C GLY A 159 -1.72 14.92 -0.90
N ILE A 160 -0.86 13.98 -0.47
CA ILE A 160 0.38 14.26 0.27
C ILE A 160 1.35 15.11 -0.58
N LEU A 161 1.55 14.76 -1.85
CA LEU A 161 2.43 15.51 -2.74
C LEU A 161 1.95 16.96 -2.88
N HIS A 162 0.65 17.17 -3.11
CA HIS A 162 0.06 18.49 -3.24
C HIS A 162 0.18 19.30 -1.94
N TYR A 163 0.02 18.65 -0.78
CA TYR A 163 0.29 19.27 0.52
C TYR A 163 1.75 19.75 0.63
N LEU A 164 2.71 18.88 0.27
CA LEU A 164 4.14 19.18 0.37
C LEU A 164 4.60 20.35 -0.52
N VAL A 165 3.89 20.61 -1.63
CA VAL A 165 4.16 21.76 -2.52
C VAL A 165 3.27 22.97 -2.21
N GLY A 166 2.48 22.95 -1.13
CA GLY A 166 1.64 24.06 -0.68
C GLY A 166 0.33 24.23 -1.46
N ASN A 167 -0.06 23.25 -2.29
CA ASN A 167 -1.35 23.24 -2.98
C ASN A 167 -2.40 22.51 -2.13
N TYR A 168 -2.85 23.17 -1.06
CA TYR A 168 -3.76 22.59 -0.08
C TYR A 168 -5.15 22.29 -0.65
N GLU A 169 -5.65 23.09 -1.59
CA GLU A 169 -6.93 22.87 -2.25
C GLU A 169 -6.93 21.51 -2.98
N LYS A 170 -5.91 21.29 -3.84
CA LYS A 170 -5.77 20.01 -4.54
C LYS A 170 -5.46 18.86 -3.61
N SER A 171 -4.76 19.12 -2.50
CA SER A 171 -4.51 18.11 -1.48
C SER A 171 -5.81 17.59 -0.86
N ILE A 172 -6.69 18.50 -0.44
CA ILE A 172 -8.00 18.16 0.13
C ILE A 172 -8.86 17.41 -0.88
N GLU A 173 -8.89 17.86 -2.13
CA GLU A 173 -9.64 17.17 -3.21
C GLU A 173 -9.20 15.70 -3.34
N TYR A 174 -7.88 15.45 -3.44
CA TYR A 174 -7.38 14.08 -3.59
C TYR A 174 -7.59 13.20 -2.35
N LEU A 175 -7.52 13.78 -1.15
CA LEU A 175 -7.79 13.06 0.09
C LEU A 175 -9.28 12.73 0.24
N HIS A 176 -10.16 13.61 -0.23
CA HIS A 176 -11.60 13.36 -0.29
C HIS A 176 -11.92 12.22 -1.27
N ASP A 177 -11.37 12.27 -2.48
CA ASP A 177 -11.50 11.18 -3.46
C ASP A 177 -11.05 9.83 -2.90
N ALA A 178 -9.96 9.81 -2.13
CA ALA A 178 -9.47 8.58 -1.50
C ALA A 178 -10.43 8.06 -0.43
N ALA A 179 -11.03 8.95 0.36
CA ALA A 179 -12.02 8.58 1.37
C ALA A 179 -13.30 8.02 0.74
N GLU A 180 -13.81 8.63 -0.34
CA GLU A 180 -14.97 8.12 -1.08
C GLU A 180 -14.73 6.69 -1.63
N LEU A 181 -13.52 6.43 -2.15
CA LEU A 181 -13.16 5.10 -2.64
C LEU A 181 -13.13 4.05 -1.50
N ASN A 182 -12.65 4.44 -0.32
CA ASN A 182 -12.66 3.56 0.86
C ASN A 182 -14.09 3.28 1.35
N GLU A 183 -14.98 4.26 1.31
CA GLU A 183 -16.41 4.08 1.63
C GLU A 183 -17.09 3.10 0.66
N ILE A 184 -16.80 3.21 -0.64
CA ILE A 184 -17.30 2.27 -1.66
C ILE A 184 -16.82 0.84 -1.35
N ARG A 185 -15.60 0.69 -0.85
CA ARG A 185 -14.99 -0.60 -0.51
C ARG A 185 -15.45 -1.16 0.86
N GLN A 186 -16.13 -0.35 1.68
CA GLN A 186 -16.41 -0.66 3.09
C GLN A 186 -15.13 -0.86 3.92
N ASP A 187 -14.07 -0.15 3.54
CA ASP A 187 -12.78 -0.22 4.19
C ASP A 187 -12.77 0.69 5.42
N GLU A 188 -13.12 0.15 6.60
CA GLU A 188 -13.01 0.89 7.86
C GLU A 188 -11.53 0.99 8.26
N VAL A 189 -10.94 2.19 8.12
CA VAL A 189 -9.55 2.51 8.56
C VAL A 189 -9.49 2.73 10.07
#